data_AF-A0A942EZW8-F1
#
_entry.id   AF-A0A942EZW8-F1
#
_cell.length_a   1.000
_cell.length_b   1.000
_cell.length_c   1.000
_cell.angle_alpha   90.00
_cell.angle_beta   90.00
_cell.angle_gamma   90.00
#
_symmetry.space_group_name_H-M   'P 1'
#
loop_
_entity.id
_entity.type
_entity.pdbx_description
1 polymer ?
#
loop_
_entity_poly.entity_id
_entity_poly.type
_entity_poly.pdbx_seq_one_letter_code
_entity_poly.pdbx_strand_id
1 'polypeptide(L)'
;MEEVGNHSRVEPNTLDNNAATSKLKPPTEISSSIKASQIVDYVFWIMVAIVLLRFAFKLIGANSHNAFVTLIYNATAPIVDIFKGIVSDVVSGTMVIEFSSLIAIVILWLIYKAALRLIAIMK
;
A
#
# COMPACT_ATOMS: atom_id res chain seq x y z
N MET A 1 13.86 0.26 -86.95
CA MET A 1 14.66 -0.53 -86.00
C MET A 1 15.76 0.39 -85.51
N GLU A 2 15.55 1.04 -84.38
CA GLU A 2 16.63 1.70 -83.63
C GLU A 2 16.24 1.64 -82.15
N GLU A 3 17.19 1.21 -81.35
CA GLU A 3 16.99 0.69 -80.00
C GLU A 3 16.53 1.73 -78.99
N VAL A 4 15.69 1.23 -78.10
CA VAL A 4 15.15 1.88 -76.92
C VAL A 4 16.29 2.22 -75.97
N GLY A 5 16.64 3.50 -75.87
CA GLY A 5 17.45 4.03 -74.78
C GLY A 5 16.70 3.87 -73.46
N ASN A 6 16.92 2.74 -72.79
CA ASN A 6 16.43 2.43 -71.46
C ASN A 6 17.06 3.38 -70.44
N HIS A 7 16.46 4.56 -70.26
CA HIS A 7 16.63 5.33 -69.04
C HIS A 7 15.91 4.57 -67.93
N SER A 8 16.65 3.65 -67.28
CA SER A 8 16.29 3.17 -65.95
C SER A 8 16.16 4.38 -65.03
N ARG A 9 14.93 4.89 -64.88
CA ARG A 9 14.57 5.80 -63.80
C ARG A 9 14.83 5.03 -62.52
N VAL A 10 15.96 5.32 -61.88
CA VAL A 10 16.25 4.86 -60.52
C VAL A 10 15.17 5.50 -59.66
N GLU A 11 14.11 4.74 -59.36
CA GLU A 11 13.17 5.07 -58.31
C GLU A 11 14.03 5.32 -57.06
N PRO A 12 14.03 6.53 -56.47
CA PRO A 12 14.72 6.73 -55.21
C PRO A 12 14.08 5.75 -54.24
N ASN A 13 14.88 4.77 -53.80
CA ASN A 13 14.50 3.79 -52.80
C ASN A 13 13.88 4.59 -51.65
N THR A 14 12.56 4.53 -51.56
CA THR A 14 11.82 4.94 -50.39
C THR A 14 12.16 3.89 -49.35
N LEU A 15 13.39 3.97 -48.84
CA LEU A 15 13.71 3.54 -47.51
C LEU A 15 12.67 4.26 -46.68
N ASP A 16 11.66 3.48 -46.31
CA ASP A 16 10.59 3.75 -45.40
C ASP A 16 11.18 4.20 -44.07
N ASN A 17 11.67 5.43 -44.06
CA ASN A 17 12.06 6.22 -42.90
C ASN A 17 10.91 6.35 -41.87
N ASN A 18 9.72 5.89 -42.26
CA ASN A 18 8.49 5.75 -41.50
C ASN A 18 8.45 4.44 -40.67
N ALA A 19 9.09 3.36 -41.14
CA ALA A 19 9.07 2.07 -40.44
C ALA A 19 9.96 2.09 -39.19
N ALA A 20 11.14 2.72 -39.29
CA ALA A 20 12.09 2.85 -38.17
C ALA A 20 11.59 3.81 -37.08
N THR A 21 10.78 4.81 -37.42
CA THR A 21 10.22 5.78 -36.47
C THR A 21 8.94 5.29 -35.79
N SER A 22 8.22 4.34 -36.39
CA SER A 22 6.97 3.76 -35.82
C SER A 22 7.19 2.79 -34.64
N LYS A 23 8.43 2.34 -34.42
CA LYS A 23 8.78 1.30 -33.43
C LYS A 23 9.63 1.81 -32.27
N LEU A 24 9.86 3.11 -32.17
CA LEU A 24 10.49 3.69 -30.99
C LEU A 24 9.43 3.80 -29.90
N LYS A 25 9.32 2.75 -29.07
CA LYS A 25 8.63 2.84 -27.78
C LYS A 25 9.25 4.03 -27.04
N PRO A 26 8.50 5.10 -26.75
CA PRO A 26 9.07 6.31 -26.18
C PRO A 26 9.79 5.99 -24.86
N PRO A 27 10.83 6.77 -24.50
CA PRO A 27 11.59 6.58 -23.27
C PRO A 27 10.62 6.36 -22.12
N THR A 28 10.73 5.19 -21.50
CA THR A 28 9.91 4.68 -20.41
C THR A 28 9.20 5.81 -19.67
N GLU A 29 7.90 5.99 -19.93
CA GLU A 29 7.06 6.83 -19.08
C GLU A 29 7.17 6.24 -17.67
N ILE A 30 8.01 6.86 -16.83
CA ILE A 30 8.00 6.62 -15.40
C ILE A 30 6.73 7.28 -14.89
N SER A 31 5.58 6.68 -15.19
CA SER A 31 4.33 7.02 -14.52
C SER A 31 4.43 6.45 -13.11
N SER A 32 5.17 7.16 -12.25
CA SER A 32 5.07 6.99 -10.80
C SER A 32 3.74 7.54 -10.34
N SER A 33 2.65 6.93 -10.82
CA SER A 33 1.32 7.11 -10.27
C SER A 33 1.35 6.37 -8.94
N ILE A 34 1.71 7.08 -7.87
CA ILE A 34 1.41 6.61 -6.52
C ILE A 34 -0.09 6.40 -6.50
N LYS A 35 -0.51 5.12 -6.52
CA LYS A 35 -1.93 4.80 -6.54
C LYS A 35 -2.45 5.18 -5.15
N ALA A 36 -3.53 5.93 -5.06
CA ALA A 36 -4.16 6.24 -3.77
C ALA A 36 -4.40 4.96 -2.92
N SER A 37 -4.65 3.83 -3.60
CA SER A 37 -4.74 2.51 -2.97
C SER A 37 -3.48 2.09 -2.21
N GLN A 38 -2.28 2.42 -2.71
CA GLN A 38 -1.01 2.07 -2.05
C GLN A 38 -0.80 2.88 -0.77
N ILE A 39 -1.13 4.17 -0.78
CA ILE A 39 -1.03 5.01 0.44
C ILE A 39 -1.97 4.48 1.51
N VAL A 40 -3.23 4.24 1.14
CA VAL A 40 -4.24 3.69 2.05
C VAL A 40 -3.76 2.35 2.62
N ASP A 41 -3.24 1.48 1.77
CA ASP A 41 -2.69 0.19 2.18
C ASP A 41 -1.61 0.31 3.27
N TYR A 42 -0.58 1.10 3.02
CA TYR A 42 0.50 1.29 3.99
C TYR A 42 0.03 1.93 5.30
N VAL A 43 -0.87 2.92 5.23
CA VAL A 43 -1.41 3.61 6.42
C VAL A 43 -2.23 2.65 7.30
N PHE A 44 -3.04 1.78 6.71
CA PHE A 44 -3.79 0.80 7.49
C PHE A 44 -2.86 -0.27 8.09
N TRP A 45 -1.90 -0.78 7.32
CA TRP A 45 -0.94 -1.77 7.83
C TRP A 45 -0.08 -1.24 8.96
N ILE A 46 0.40 0.01 8.89
CA ILE A 46 1.18 0.60 9.99
C ILE A 46 0.32 0.76 11.24
N MET A 47 -0.93 1.20 11.10
CA MET A 47 -1.84 1.38 12.23
C MET A 47 -2.16 0.03 12.90
N VAL A 48 -2.48 -1.00 12.11
CA VAL A 48 -2.68 -2.37 12.60
C VAL A 48 -1.44 -2.90 13.31
N ALA A 49 -0.25 -2.68 12.74
CA ALA A 49 1.01 -3.14 13.32
C ALA A 49 1.31 -2.46 14.67
N ILE A 50 1.06 -1.16 14.81
CA ILE A 50 1.28 -0.44 16.07
C ILE A 50 0.29 -0.90 17.15
N VAL A 51 -0.98 -1.13 16.81
CA VAL A 51 -1.96 -1.68 17.77
C VAL A 51 -1.63 -3.14 18.14
N LEU A 52 -1.18 -3.95 17.18
CA LEU A 52 -0.70 -5.30 17.46
C LEU A 52 0.53 -5.29 18.37
N LEU A 53 1.45 -4.33 18.17
CA LEU A 53 2.61 -4.16 19.02
C LEU A 53 2.21 -3.78 20.44
N ARG A 54 1.20 -2.90 20.61
CA ARG A 54 0.60 -2.63 21.92
C ARG A 54 0.08 -3.91 22.57
N PHE A 55 -0.72 -4.69 21.85
CA PHE A 55 -1.27 -5.93 22.37
C PHE A 55 -0.15 -6.88 22.81
N ALA A 56 0.88 -7.06 21.99
CA ALA A 56 2.04 -7.89 22.32
C ALA A 56 2.77 -7.39 23.57
N PHE A 57 3.00 -6.09 23.70
CA PHE A 57 3.64 -5.48 24.87
C PHE A 57 2.82 -5.67 26.15
N LYS A 58 1.50 -5.49 26.09
CA LYS A 58 0.60 -5.78 27.21
C LYS A 58 0.64 -7.27 27.56
N LEU A 59 0.59 -8.14 26.56
CA LEU A 59 0.56 -9.59 26.73
C LEU A 59 1.81 -10.14 27.43
N ILE A 60 3.00 -9.63 27.08
CA ILE A 60 4.27 -10.05 27.69
C ILE A 60 4.64 -9.26 28.96
N GLY A 61 3.78 -8.32 29.38
CA GLY A 61 4.03 -7.47 30.54
C GLY A 61 5.23 -6.53 30.38
N ALA A 62 5.38 -5.94 29.19
CA ALA A 62 6.44 -4.98 28.89
C ALA A 62 6.44 -3.81 29.87
N ASN A 63 7.64 -3.33 30.22
CA ASN A 63 7.82 -2.26 31.20
C ASN A 63 7.18 -0.94 30.75
N SER A 64 6.12 -0.51 31.43
CA SER A 64 5.41 0.75 31.16
C SER A 64 6.18 2.01 31.55
N HIS A 65 7.36 1.91 32.17
CA HIS A 65 8.28 3.03 32.37
C HIS A 65 9.22 3.22 31.17
N ASN A 66 9.27 2.27 30.23
CA ASN A 66 10.06 2.43 29.01
C ASN A 66 9.38 3.44 28.08
N ALA A 67 10.12 4.46 27.65
CA ALA A 67 9.59 5.54 26.82
C ALA A 67 8.97 5.05 25.50
N PHE A 68 9.53 4.01 24.88
CA PHE A 68 8.99 3.45 23.63
C PHE A 68 7.68 2.70 23.87
N VAL A 69 7.59 1.88 24.93
CA VAL A 69 6.34 1.19 25.29
C VAL A 69 5.23 2.21 25.56
N THR A 70 5.52 3.27 26.31
CA THR A 70 4.59 4.36 26.60
C THR A 70 4.17 5.12 25.35
N LEU A 71 5.10 5.39 24.42
CA LEU A 71 4.77 6.00 23.13
C LEU A 71 3.74 5.16 22.36
N ILE A 72 3.95 3.84 22.26
CA ILE A 72 3.02 2.93 21.58
C ILE A 72 1.65 2.93 22.26
N TYR A 73 1.60 2.86 23.60
CA TYR A 73 0.34 2.90 24.34
C TYR A 73 -0.42 4.20 24.14
N ASN A 74 0.27 5.34 24.15
CA ASN A 74 -0.36 6.65 23.97
C ASN A 74 -0.81 6.86 22.52
N ALA A 75 0.00 6.49 21.54
CA ALA A 75 -0.32 6.66 20.12
C ALA A 75 -1.56 5.85 19.69
N THR A 76 -1.79 4.71 20.33
CA THR A 76 -2.91 3.80 20.01
C THR A 76 -4.15 4.02 20.90
N ALA A 77 -4.03 4.77 21.99
CA ALA A 77 -5.12 4.99 22.94
C ALA A 77 -6.40 5.52 22.27
N PRO A 78 -6.38 6.52 21.36
CA PRO A 78 -7.62 7.00 20.74
C PRO A 78 -8.39 5.93 19.95
N ILE A 79 -7.71 4.91 19.43
CA ILE A 79 -8.32 3.82 18.66
C ILE A 79 -8.84 2.74 19.62
N VAL A 80 -7.98 2.32 20.56
CA VAL A 80 -8.29 1.20 21.48
C VAL A 80 -9.35 1.58 22.50
N ASP A 81 -9.34 2.83 22.96
CA ASP A 81 -10.21 3.29 24.06
C ASP A 81 -11.69 3.30 23.69
N ILE A 82 -12.02 3.39 22.39
CA ILE A 82 -13.40 3.27 21.88
C ILE A 82 -13.99 1.88 22.20
N PHE A 83 -13.15 0.85 22.30
CA PHE A 83 -13.56 -0.54 22.54
C PHE A 83 -13.35 -1.00 23.99
N LYS A 84 -12.91 -0.11 24.88
CA LYS A 84 -12.74 -0.44 26.30
C LYS A 84 -14.08 -0.79 26.94
N GLY A 85 -14.09 -1.83 27.76
CA GLY A 85 -15.28 -2.28 28.49
C GLY A 85 -16.22 -3.21 27.71
N ILE A 86 -15.98 -3.48 26.43
CA ILE A 86 -16.75 -4.50 25.69
C ILE A 86 -16.50 -5.90 26.28
N VAL A 87 -15.25 -6.19 26.59
CA VAL A 87 -14.82 -7.41 27.29
C VAL A 87 -13.83 -6.99 28.37
N SER A 88 -13.95 -7.57 29.56
CA SER A 88 -13.01 -7.34 30.65
C SER A 88 -11.63 -7.92 30.33
N ASP A 89 -10.57 -7.16 30.59
CA ASP A 89 -9.20 -7.62 30.40
C ASP A 89 -8.82 -8.72 31.40
N VAL A 90 -7.98 -9.66 30.97
CA VAL A 90 -7.40 -10.68 31.86
C VAL A 90 -6.03 -10.21 32.31
N VAL A 91 -5.82 -10.18 33.63
CA VAL A 91 -4.59 -9.66 34.25
C VAL A 91 -3.91 -10.76 35.05
N SER A 92 -2.60 -10.92 34.85
CA SER A 92 -1.75 -11.85 35.59
C SER A 92 -0.38 -11.21 35.86
N GLY A 93 -0.21 -10.64 37.05
CA GLY A 93 0.99 -9.88 37.39
C GLY A 93 1.12 -8.64 36.50
N THR A 94 2.21 -8.55 35.73
CA THR A 94 2.41 -7.48 34.74
C THR A 94 1.81 -7.78 33.37
N MET A 95 1.44 -9.04 33.10
CA MET A 95 0.84 -9.44 31.83
C MET A 95 -0.64 -9.08 31.78
N VAL A 96 -1.09 -8.53 30.66
CA VAL A 96 -2.46 -8.13 30.42
C VAL A 96 -2.90 -8.59 29.03
N ILE A 97 -3.93 -9.42 28.97
CA ILE A 97 -4.66 -9.69 27.73
C ILE A 97 -5.70 -8.57 27.58
N GLU A 98 -5.33 -7.54 26.81
CA GLU A 98 -6.20 -6.37 26.56
C GLU A 98 -7.14 -6.67 25.39
N PHE A 99 -8.37 -7.08 25.67
CA PHE A 99 -9.33 -7.46 24.63
C PHE A 99 -9.72 -6.29 23.74
N SER A 100 -9.75 -5.08 24.29
CA SER A 100 -10.00 -3.85 23.51
C SER A 100 -8.97 -3.68 22.38
N SER A 101 -7.71 -4.05 22.60
CA SER A 101 -6.67 -4.03 21.55
C SER A 101 -6.90 -5.10 20.48
N LEU A 102 -7.30 -6.32 20.86
CA LEU A 102 -7.66 -7.37 19.90
C LEU A 102 -8.84 -6.95 19.02
N ILE A 103 -9.89 -6.39 19.64
CA ILE A 103 -11.06 -5.90 18.93
C ILE A 103 -10.66 -4.77 17.98
N ALA A 104 -9.84 -3.82 18.43
CA ALA A 104 -9.34 -2.74 17.57
C ALA A 104 -8.62 -3.26 16.33
N ILE A 105 -7.75 -4.28 16.46
CA ILE A 105 -7.06 -4.90 15.32
C ILE A 105 -8.05 -5.49 14.32
N VAL A 106 -9.04 -6.25 14.80
CA VAL A 106 -10.07 -6.86 13.95
C VAL A 106 -10.87 -5.79 13.22
N ILE A 107 -11.34 -4.76 13.92
CA ILE A 107 -12.13 -3.68 13.33
C ILE A 107 -11.32 -2.87 12.32
N LEU A 108 -10.07 -2.52 12.63
CA LEU A 108 -9.18 -1.82 11.69
C LEU A 108 -8.95 -2.65 10.42
N TRP A 109 -8.77 -3.96 10.54
CA TRP A 109 -8.63 -4.85 9.39
C TRP A 109 -9.90 -4.89 8.54
N LEU A 110 -11.08 -4.91 9.15
CA LEU A 110 -12.36 -4.86 8.43
C LEU A 110 -12.54 -3.51 7.70
N ILE A 111 -12.22 -2.39 8.37
CA ILE A 111 -12.27 -1.05 7.76
C ILE A 111 -11.32 -0.96 6.57
N TYR A 112 -10.10 -1.47 6.71
CA TYR A 112 -9.13 -1.54 5.63
C TYR A 112 -9.66 -2.32 4.42
N LYS A 113 -10.23 -3.52 4.65
CA LYS A 113 -10.83 -4.34 3.59
C LYS A 113 -11.99 -3.61 2.89
N ALA A 114 -12.82 -2.89 3.65
CA ALA A 114 -13.90 -2.08 3.10
C ALA A 114 -13.37 -0.89 2.27
N ALA A 115 -12.32 -0.20 2.75
CA ALA A 115 -11.68 0.91 2.04
C ALA A 115 -11.09 0.45 0.70
N LEU A 116 -10.38 -0.69 0.67
CA LEU A 116 -9.85 -1.25 -0.58
C LEU A 116 -10.96 -1.63 -1.57
N ARG A 117 -12.05 -2.23 -1.09
CA ARG A 117 -13.22 -2.56 -1.92
C ARG A 117 -13.83 -1.30 -2.54
N LEU A 118 -13.96 -0.23 -1.76
CA LEU A 118 -14.52 1.04 -2.24
C LEU A 118 -13.64 1.64 -3.34
N ILE A 119 -12.32 1.68 -3.13
CA ILE A 119 -11.36 2.20 -4.14
C ILE A 119 -11.41 1.35 -5.42
N ALA A 120 -11.55 0.03 -5.29
CA ALA A 120 -11.64 -0.87 -6.43
C ALA A 120 -12.91 -0.65 -7.27
N ILE A 121 -14.03 -0.24 -6.66
CA ILE A 121 -15.28 0.08 -7.37
C ILE A 121 -15.20 1.42 -8.10
N MET A 122 -14.43 2.38 -7.57
CA MET A 122 -14.29 3.72 -8.14
C MET A 122 -13.33 3.81 -9.34
N LYS A 123 -12.55 2.75 -9.57
CA LYS A 123 -11.53 2.70 -10.63
C LYS A 123 -12.10 2.06 -11.89
#